data_AF-A0A947PDJ9-F1
#
_entry.id   AF-A0A947PDJ9-F1
#
_cell.length_a   1.000
_cell.length_b   1.000
_cell.length_c   1.000
_cell.angle_alpha   90.00
_cell.angle_beta   90.00
_cell.angle_gamma   90.00
#
_symmetry.space_group_name_H-M   'P 1'
#
loop_
_entity.id
_entity.type
_entity.pdbx_description
1 polymer ?
#
loop_
_entity_poly.entity_id
_entity_poly.type
_entity_poly.pdbx_seq_one_letter_code
_entity_poly.pdbx_strand_id
1 'polypeptide(L)'
;MAERRALALYTIPAHRAFSDALAAGLLAQHGQREGGLALARGIVLLPNNRAVRAMRDAFVRASGTGLLLPRLVPIGDIDLDETLGSALSPIGAEADIPPAIAPAERLMILTRLVLEQRARRGERLEIGEGWRLATALAGALDQLIVERKGLADLKALQPDDLSGHWQSAFSDFEELL
;
A
#
# COMPACT_ATOMS: atom_id res chain seq x y z
N MET A 1 -2.71 -21.78 -15.90
CA MET A 1 -3.93 -21.22 -15.27
C MET A 1 -4.16 -21.96 -13.97
N ALA A 2 -4.02 -21.31 -12.82
CA ALA A 2 -4.28 -21.96 -11.53
C ALA A 2 -5.79 -22.30 -11.45
N GLU A 3 -6.11 -23.55 -11.16
CA GLU A 3 -7.49 -23.96 -10.89
C GLU A 3 -8.09 -23.04 -9.82
N ARG A 4 -9.23 -22.40 -10.13
CA ARG A 4 -9.97 -21.58 -9.16
C ARG A 4 -10.56 -22.50 -8.10
N ARG A 5 -9.75 -22.77 -7.07
CA ARG A 5 -10.22 -23.42 -5.85
C ARG A 5 -11.33 -22.56 -5.27
N ALA A 6 -12.49 -23.17 -4.97
CA ALA A 6 -13.61 -22.45 -4.38
C ALA A 6 -13.16 -21.72 -3.09
N LEU A 7 -13.63 -20.49 -2.91
CA LEU A 7 -13.39 -19.71 -1.70
C LEU A 7 -13.86 -20.50 -0.48
N ALA A 8 -12.93 -20.82 0.42
CA ALA A 8 -13.25 -21.45 1.69
C ALA A 8 -13.60 -20.35 2.71
N LEU A 9 -14.90 -20.14 2.93
CA LEU A 9 -15.41 -19.17 3.90
C LEU A 9 -15.49 -19.81 5.28
N TYR A 10 -14.82 -19.20 6.26
CA TYR A 10 -14.86 -19.60 7.66
C TYR A 10 -15.41 -18.47 8.51
N THR A 11 -15.99 -18.82 9.67
CA THR A 11 -16.46 -17.85 10.66
C THR A 11 -16.00 -18.24 12.06
N ILE A 12 -15.78 -17.23 12.90
CA ILE A 12 -15.48 -17.39 14.32
C ILE A 12 -16.62 -16.72 15.09
N PRO A 13 -17.29 -17.43 16.03
CA PRO A 13 -18.34 -16.84 16.83
C PRO A 13 -17.87 -15.59 17.58
N ALA A 14 -18.69 -14.53 17.60
CA ALA A 14 -18.32 -13.22 18.15
C ALA A 14 -17.94 -13.22 19.64
N HIS A 15 -18.39 -14.22 20.41
CA HIS A 15 -18.07 -14.36 21.84
C HIS A 15 -16.68 -14.98 22.09
N ARG A 16 -15.99 -15.48 21.06
CA ARG A 16 -14.65 -16.03 21.20
C ARG A 16 -13.60 -14.95 20.95
N ALA A 17 -12.50 -15.03 21.68
CA ALA A 17 -11.31 -14.26 21.35
C ALA A 17 -10.83 -14.66 19.94
N PHE A 18 -10.99 -13.75 18.98
CA PHE A 18 -10.81 -14.04 17.56
C PHE A 18 -9.41 -14.60 17.26
N SER A 19 -8.37 -13.96 17.79
CA SER A 19 -6.97 -14.36 17.56
C SER A 19 -6.67 -15.76 18.11
N ASP A 20 -7.14 -16.07 19.32
CA ASP A 20 -6.96 -17.39 19.93
C ASP A 20 -7.72 -18.48 19.16
N ALA A 21 -8.96 -18.21 18.78
CA ALA A 21 -9.76 -19.14 18.00
C ALA A 21 -9.16 -19.40 16.60
N LEU A 22 -8.65 -18.35 15.94
CA LEU A 22 -8.00 -18.48 14.65
C LEU A 22 -6.68 -19.26 14.76
N ALA A 23 -5.83 -18.93 15.73
CA ALA A 23 -4.55 -19.62 15.95
C ALA A 23 -4.78 -21.11 16.23
N ALA A 24 -5.74 -21.45 17.11
CA ALA A 24 -6.11 -22.84 17.39
C ALA A 24 -6.62 -23.57 16.14
N GLY A 25 -7.45 -22.92 15.32
CA GLY A 25 -7.96 -23.48 14.07
C GLY A 25 -6.85 -23.76 13.05
N LEU A 26 -5.91 -22.82 12.89
CA LEU A 26 -4.77 -22.98 11.98
C LEU A 26 -3.82 -24.08 12.46
N LEU A 27 -3.55 -24.17 13.76
CA LEU A 27 -2.76 -25.24 14.35
C LEU A 27 -3.39 -26.62 14.18
N ALA A 28 -4.71 -26.73 14.39
CA ALA A 28 -5.43 -27.99 14.21
C ALA A 28 -5.38 -28.48 12.74
N GLN A 29 -5.42 -27.56 11.78
CA GLN A 29 -5.43 -27.90 10.36
C GLN A 29 -4.03 -28.14 9.78
N HIS A 30 -3.02 -27.40 10.23
CA HIS A 30 -1.70 -27.34 9.59
C HIS A 30 -0.52 -27.58 10.52
N GLY A 31 -0.70 -27.50 11.85
CA GLY A 31 0.39 -27.50 12.83
C GLY A 31 1.19 -28.80 12.92
N GLN A 32 0.60 -29.94 12.54
CA GLN A 32 1.31 -31.24 12.51
C GLN A 32 1.58 -31.74 11.08
N ARG A 33 1.09 -31.05 10.06
CA ARG A 33 1.30 -31.44 8.67
C ARG A 33 2.73 -31.15 8.27
N GLU A 34 3.39 -32.15 7.70
CA GLU A 34 4.81 -32.07 7.30
C GLU A 34 5.72 -31.60 8.45
N GLY A 35 5.48 -32.10 9.67
CA GLY A 35 6.27 -31.70 10.84
C GLY A 35 6.12 -30.22 11.22
N GLY A 36 5.00 -29.59 10.87
CA GLY A 36 4.72 -28.17 11.14
C GLY A 36 5.15 -27.22 10.02
N LEU A 37 5.86 -27.71 9.00
CA LEU A 37 6.28 -26.90 7.86
C LEU A 37 5.10 -26.39 7.01
N ALA A 38 3.99 -27.12 6.98
CA ALA A 38 2.81 -26.68 6.25
C ALA A 38 2.23 -25.38 6.82
N LEU A 39 2.26 -25.18 8.14
CA LEU A 39 1.87 -23.93 8.78
C LEU A 39 2.87 -22.82 8.46
N ALA A 40 4.17 -23.10 8.58
CA ALA A 40 5.24 -22.13 8.38
C ALA A 40 5.26 -21.53 6.96
N ARG A 41 4.86 -22.30 5.94
CA ARG A 41 4.75 -21.81 4.55
C ARG A 41 3.48 -21.00 4.27
N GLY A 42 2.56 -20.92 5.22
CA GLY A 42 1.34 -20.14 5.09
C GLY A 42 1.58 -18.63 5.22
N ILE A 43 0.71 -17.84 4.59
CA ILE A 43 0.62 -16.39 4.77
C ILE A 43 -0.73 -16.08 5.41
N VAL A 44 -0.73 -15.28 6.48
CA VAL A 44 -1.94 -14.77 7.13
C VAL A 44 -1.98 -13.26 6.96
N LEU A 45 -2.96 -12.81 6.19
CA LEU A 45 -3.21 -11.40 5.94
C LEU A 45 -4.06 -10.81 7.07
N LEU A 46 -3.64 -9.66 7.61
CA LEU A 46 -4.22 -9.06 8.81
C LEU A 46 -4.52 -7.57 8.58
N PRO A 47 -5.51 -6.99 9.27
CA PRO A 47 -5.92 -5.61 9.00
C PRO A 47 -4.86 -4.56 9.37
N ASN A 48 -4.04 -4.81 10.38
CA ASN A 48 -3.03 -3.85 10.86
C ASN A 48 -1.98 -4.52 11.76
N ASN A 49 -0.95 -3.76 12.15
CA ASN A 49 0.11 -4.21 13.04
C ASN A 49 -0.38 -4.63 14.45
N ARG A 50 -1.53 -4.11 14.92
CA ARG A 50 -2.12 -4.56 16.19
C ARG A 50 -2.64 -5.99 16.07
N ALA A 51 -3.28 -6.34 14.96
CA ALA A 51 -3.74 -7.70 14.70
C ALA A 51 -2.58 -8.69 14.54
N VAL A 52 -1.45 -8.27 13.94
CA VAL A 52 -0.22 -9.08 13.86
C VAL A 52 0.27 -9.46 15.26
N ARG A 53 0.38 -8.49 16.18
CA ARG A 53 0.79 -8.76 17.57
C ARG A 53 -0.19 -9.70 18.27
N ALA A 54 -1.49 -9.43 18.16
CA ALA A 54 -2.53 -10.28 18.76
C ALA A 54 -2.48 -11.73 18.26
N MET A 55 -2.26 -11.93 16.96
CA MET A 55 -2.08 -13.26 16.37
C MET A 55 -0.80 -13.95 16.86
N ARG A 56 0.33 -13.24 16.91
CA ARG A 56 1.58 -13.78 17.43
C ARG A 56 1.42 -14.27 18.87
N ASP A 57 0.82 -13.45 19.72
CA ASP A 57 0.61 -13.80 21.13
C ASP A 57 -0.33 -15.00 21.28
N ALA A 58 -1.37 -15.08 20.44
CA ALA A 58 -2.27 -16.22 20.39
C ALA A 58 -1.55 -17.53 20.00
N PHE A 59 -0.66 -17.49 19.00
CA PHE A 59 0.16 -18.66 18.65
C PHE A 59 1.11 -19.06 19.78
N VAL A 60 1.73 -18.10 20.46
CA VAL A 60 2.62 -18.38 21.60
C VAL A 60 1.85 -19.03 22.75
N ARG A 61 0.65 -18.52 23.08
CA ARG A 61 -0.22 -19.14 24.08
C ARG A 61 -0.63 -20.57 23.70
N ALA A 62 -0.86 -20.81 22.41
CA ALA A 62 -1.36 -22.09 21.91
C ALA A 62 -0.27 -23.16 21.67
N SER A 63 0.97 -22.77 21.37
CA SER A 63 2.00 -23.74 20.97
C SER A 63 2.60 -24.49 22.16
N GLY A 64 2.76 -23.85 23.33
CA GLY A 64 3.36 -24.43 24.54
C GLY A 64 4.85 -24.85 24.41
N THR A 65 5.30 -25.18 23.21
CA THR A 65 6.66 -25.49 22.77
C THR A 65 7.04 -24.56 21.59
N GLY A 66 8.31 -24.60 21.15
CA GLY A 66 8.75 -23.83 19.98
C GLY A 66 7.99 -24.20 18.71
N LEU A 67 7.53 -23.19 17.96
CA LEU A 67 6.72 -23.34 16.74
C LEU A 67 7.25 -22.43 15.63
N LEU A 68 7.26 -22.95 14.40
CA LEU A 68 7.46 -22.13 13.20
C LEU A 68 6.14 -21.47 12.80
N LEU A 69 6.11 -20.14 12.85
CA LEU A 69 4.91 -19.35 12.57
C LEU A 69 4.70 -19.16 11.05
N PRO A 70 3.44 -19.04 10.61
CA PRO A 70 3.17 -18.53 9.26
C PRO A 70 3.64 -17.07 9.14
N ARG A 71 3.82 -16.60 7.91
CA ARG A 71 4.11 -15.18 7.66
C ARG A 71 2.86 -14.35 7.98
N LEU A 72 2.94 -13.49 8.99
CA LEU A 72 1.86 -12.57 9.37
C LEU A 72 2.09 -11.23 8.67
N VAL A 73 1.12 -10.78 7.86
CA VAL A 73 1.29 -9.62 6.97
C VAL A 73 0.14 -8.63 7.18
N PRO A 74 0.40 -7.40 7.68
CA PRO A 74 -0.63 -6.37 7.80
C PRO A 74 -0.95 -5.73 6.43
N ILE A 75 -2.22 -5.45 6.11
CA ILE A 75 -2.65 -4.83 4.83
C ILE A 75 -3.09 -3.36 4.97
N GLY A 76 -3.31 -2.84 6.18
CA GLY A 76 -3.90 -1.51 6.39
C GLY A 76 -3.03 -0.45 7.06
N ASP A 77 -1.70 -0.56 7.04
CA ASP A 77 -0.79 0.41 7.70
C ASP A 77 -0.08 1.36 6.72
N ILE A 78 -0.01 2.66 6.92
CA ILE A 78 0.48 3.57 5.84
C ILE A 78 1.97 3.33 5.47
N ASP A 79 2.75 2.66 6.32
CA ASP A 79 4.12 2.19 6.05
C ASP A 79 4.21 0.89 5.18
N LEU A 80 3.09 0.50 4.54
CA LEU A 80 2.93 -0.77 3.80
C LEU A 80 3.89 -0.96 2.62
N ASP A 81 4.31 0.10 1.93
CA ASP A 81 4.84 -0.05 0.57
C ASP A 81 6.15 -0.84 0.49
N GLU A 82 7.07 -0.66 1.43
CA GLU A 82 8.34 -1.41 1.43
C GLU A 82 8.19 -2.83 2.01
N THR A 83 7.30 -3.02 3.00
CA THR A 83 7.20 -4.28 3.75
C THR A 83 6.27 -5.30 3.08
N LEU A 84 5.21 -4.83 2.40
CA LEU A 84 4.30 -5.71 1.66
C LEU A 84 4.87 -6.24 0.37
N GLY A 85 5.58 -5.39 -0.38
CA GLY A 85 6.23 -5.78 -1.64
C GLY A 85 7.11 -6.99 -1.42
N SER A 86 8.06 -6.89 -0.49
CA SER A 86 8.92 -8.00 -0.08
C SER A 86 8.16 -9.19 0.56
N ALA A 87 6.94 -8.95 1.05
CA ALA A 87 6.12 -9.98 1.68
C ALA A 87 5.30 -10.87 0.77
N LEU A 88 4.83 -10.30 -0.33
CA LEU A 88 3.95 -10.93 -1.29
C LEU A 88 4.66 -11.21 -2.62
N SER A 89 5.83 -10.61 -2.87
CA SER A 89 6.67 -10.91 -4.02
C SER A 89 7.13 -12.37 -3.98
N PRO A 90 6.88 -13.15 -5.05
CA PRO A 90 7.66 -14.35 -5.30
C PRO A 90 9.15 -14.02 -5.25
N ILE A 91 9.96 -14.88 -4.66
CA ILE A 91 11.42 -14.72 -4.65
C ILE A 91 11.88 -14.49 -6.11
N GLY A 92 12.44 -13.31 -6.41
CA GLY A 92 12.93 -12.93 -7.73
C GLY A 92 11.97 -12.10 -8.60
N ALA A 93 10.74 -11.81 -8.17
CA ALA A 93 9.79 -10.97 -8.94
C ALA A 93 10.12 -9.46 -8.92
N GLU A 94 10.99 -9.03 -8.00
CA GLU A 94 11.43 -7.62 -7.87
C GLU A 94 12.47 -7.20 -8.91
N ALA A 95 13.02 -8.14 -9.69
CA ALA A 95 14.13 -7.86 -10.62
C ALA A 95 13.75 -6.94 -11.80
N ASP A 96 12.46 -6.87 -12.15
CA ASP A 96 11.98 -6.11 -13.33
C ASP A 96 11.45 -4.71 -12.99
N ILE A 97 11.41 -4.31 -11.71
CA ILE A 97 10.89 -3.00 -11.29
C ILE A 97 12.08 -2.05 -11.02
N PRO A 98 12.17 -0.90 -11.70
CA PRO A 98 13.18 0.11 -11.39
C PRO A 98 13.08 0.57 -9.93
N PRO A 99 14.21 0.89 -9.27
CA PRO A 99 14.17 1.38 -7.90
C PRO A 99 13.36 2.69 -7.82
N ALA A 100 12.63 2.86 -6.72
CA ALA A 100 11.89 4.09 -6.46
C ALA A 100 12.85 5.30 -6.34
N ILE A 101 12.42 6.45 -6.85
CA ILE A 101 13.13 7.72 -6.65
C ILE A 101 13.03 8.10 -5.17
N ALA A 102 14.15 8.46 -4.54
CA ALA A 102 14.16 8.86 -3.14
C ALA A 102 13.20 10.05 -2.90
N PRO A 103 12.44 10.09 -1.78
CA PRO A 103 11.40 11.12 -1.57
C PRO A 103 11.89 12.57 -1.72
N ALA A 104 13.07 12.87 -1.19
CA ALA A 104 13.68 14.20 -1.31
C ALA A 104 14.06 14.54 -2.76
N GLU A 105 14.64 13.58 -3.48
CA GLU A 105 15.01 13.74 -4.89
C GLU A 105 13.77 13.95 -5.76
N ARG A 106 12.72 13.15 -5.55
CA ARG A 106 11.42 13.29 -6.21
C ARG A 106 10.84 14.69 -5.99
N LEU A 107 10.83 15.19 -4.75
CA LEU A 107 10.34 16.53 -4.44
C LEU A 107 11.19 17.64 -5.08
N MET A 108 12.51 17.48 -5.14
CA MET A 108 13.39 18.44 -5.83
C MET A 108 13.11 18.48 -7.34
N ILE A 109 12.92 17.32 -7.97
CA ILE A 109 12.54 17.21 -9.40
C ILE A 109 11.20 17.92 -9.64
N LEU A 110 10.18 17.60 -8.84
CA LEU A 110 8.85 18.22 -8.97
C LEU A 110 8.90 19.73 -8.73
N THR A 111 9.68 20.19 -7.75
CA THR A 111 9.89 21.63 -7.49
C THR A 111 10.48 22.32 -8.71
N ARG A 112 11.51 21.73 -9.33
CA ARG A 112 12.10 22.27 -10.56
C ARG A 112 11.08 22.35 -11.69
N LEU A 113 10.29 21.29 -11.92
CA LEU A 113 9.27 21.25 -12.97
C LEU A 113 8.20 22.33 -12.78
N VAL A 114 7.73 22.52 -11.54
CA VAL A 114 6.77 23.58 -11.20
C VAL A 114 7.35 24.96 -11.48
N LEU A 115 8.59 25.22 -11.06
CA LEU A 115 9.26 26.51 -11.31
C LEU A 115 9.46 26.77 -12.81
N GLU A 116 9.84 25.76 -13.58
CA GLU A 116 10.02 25.85 -15.04
C GLU A 116 8.69 26.12 -15.76
N GLN A 117 7.61 25.44 -15.38
CA GLN A 117 6.28 25.65 -15.97
C GLN A 117 5.77 27.07 -15.69
N ARG A 118 5.92 27.56 -14.46
CA ARG A 118 5.53 28.92 -14.07
C ARG A 118 6.33 29.97 -14.83
N ALA A 119 7.64 29.76 -14.97
CA ALA A 119 8.51 30.65 -15.74
C ALA A 119 8.09 30.74 -17.22
N ARG A 120 7.63 29.63 -17.84
CA ARG A 120 7.10 29.63 -19.22
C ARG A 120 5.84 30.50 -19.38
N ARG A 121 5.07 30.69 -18.31
CA ARG A 121 3.88 31.56 -18.27
C ARG A 121 4.22 33.01 -17.86
N GLY A 122 5.50 33.33 -17.66
CA GLY A 122 5.96 34.64 -17.23
C GLY A 122 5.84 34.89 -15.73
N GLU A 123 5.52 33.87 -14.94
CA GLU A 123 5.43 33.94 -13.48
C GLU A 123 6.74 33.50 -12.84
N ARG A 124 7.31 34.32 -11.97
CA ARG A 124 8.49 33.95 -11.18
C ARG A 124 8.04 33.62 -9.76
N LEU A 125 8.16 32.35 -9.40
CA LEU A 125 7.93 31.89 -8.03
C LEU A 125 9.22 31.85 -7.24
N GLU A 126 9.12 32.17 -5.95
CA GLU A 126 10.16 31.86 -4.98
C GLU A 126 10.25 30.34 -4.76
N ILE A 127 11.45 29.85 -4.43
CA ILE A 127 11.72 28.42 -4.27
C ILE A 127 10.79 27.77 -3.24
N GLY A 128 10.49 28.47 -2.13
CA GLY A 128 9.59 27.98 -1.10
C GLY A 128 8.15 27.76 -1.60
N GLU A 129 7.66 28.64 -2.48
CA GLU A 129 6.33 28.48 -3.07
C GLU A 129 6.32 27.36 -4.12
N GLY A 130 7.39 27.24 -4.92
CA GLY A 130 7.59 26.09 -5.81
C GLY A 130 7.59 24.75 -5.06
N TRP A 131 8.26 24.68 -3.92
CA TRP A 131 8.29 23.50 -3.05
C TRP A 131 6.91 23.15 -2.49
N ARG A 132 6.16 24.17 -2.03
CA ARG A 132 4.80 23.99 -1.51
C ARG A 132 3.87 23.41 -2.58
N LEU A 133 3.92 23.96 -3.79
CA LEU A 133 3.15 23.47 -4.94
C LEU A 133 3.58 22.06 -5.37
N ALA A 134 4.89 21.78 -5.42
CA ALA A 134 5.41 20.46 -5.73
C ALA A 134 4.99 19.39 -4.71
N THR A 135 4.87 19.77 -3.43
CA THR A 135 4.37 18.89 -2.38
C THR A 135 2.90 18.53 -2.61
N ALA A 136 2.07 19.52 -2.96
CA ALA A 136 0.67 19.29 -3.30
C ALA A 136 0.52 18.44 -4.58
N LEU A 137 1.34 18.72 -5.59
CA LEU A 137 1.41 17.96 -6.83
C LEU A 137 1.78 16.49 -6.58
N ALA A 138 2.80 16.24 -5.75
CA ALA A 138 3.23 14.91 -5.34
C ALA A 138 2.07 14.12 -4.71
N GLY A 139 1.34 14.73 -3.77
CA GLY A 139 0.18 14.09 -3.13
C GLY A 139 -0.96 13.78 -4.10
N ALA A 140 -1.23 14.68 -5.06
CA ALA A 140 -2.24 14.44 -6.09
C ALA A 140 -1.85 13.27 -7.02
N LEU A 141 -0.58 13.20 -7.43
CA LEU A 141 -0.07 12.09 -8.25
C LEU A 141 -0.13 10.76 -7.51
N ASP A 142 0.24 10.74 -6.23
CA ASP A 142 0.19 9.54 -5.40
C ASP A 142 -1.26 9.05 -5.26
N GLN A 143 -2.21 9.96 -5.05
CA GLN A 143 -3.64 9.60 -4.99
C GLN A 143 -4.14 9.01 -6.31
N LEU A 144 -3.76 9.58 -7.46
CA LEU A 144 -4.11 9.03 -8.77
C LEU A 144 -3.58 7.61 -8.95
N ILE A 145 -2.32 7.37 -8.56
CA ILE A 145 -1.69 6.04 -8.64
C ILE A 145 -2.43 5.04 -7.76
N VAL A 146 -2.74 5.41 -6.51
CA VAL A 146 -3.49 4.56 -5.57
C VAL A 146 -4.86 4.17 -6.13
N GLU A 147 -5.58 5.14 -6.73
CA GLU A 147 -6.89 4.92 -7.33
C GLU A 147 -6.83 4.27 -8.72
N ARG A 148 -5.62 4.01 -9.24
CA ARG A 148 -5.36 3.51 -10.60
C ARG A 148 -6.01 4.38 -11.68
N LYS A 149 -5.89 5.68 -11.51
CA LYS A 149 -6.39 6.72 -12.40
C LYS A 149 -5.23 7.45 -13.08
N GLY A 150 -5.45 7.85 -14.33
CA GLY A 150 -4.55 8.72 -15.07
C GLY A 150 -5.12 10.12 -15.22
N LEU A 151 -4.32 11.02 -15.81
CA LEU A 151 -4.76 12.40 -16.09
C LEU A 151 -6.00 12.46 -16.97
N ALA A 152 -6.12 11.54 -17.93
CA ALA A 152 -7.28 11.47 -18.80
C ALA A 152 -8.58 11.19 -18.03
N ASP A 153 -8.52 10.45 -16.91
CA ASP A 153 -9.69 10.22 -16.06
C ASP A 153 -10.17 11.48 -15.35
N LEU A 154 -9.27 12.44 -15.09
CA LEU A 154 -9.62 13.69 -14.43
C LEU A 154 -10.50 14.59 -15.32
N LYS A 155 -10.42 14.47 -16.65
CA LYS A 155 -11.29 15.19 -17.59
C LYS A 155 -12.77 14.84 -17.41
N ALA A 156 -13.08 13.67 -16.87
CA ALA A 156 -14.45 13.25 -16.57
C ALA A 156 -15.08 14.01 -15.39
N LEU A 157 -14.29 14.77 -14.62
CA LEU A 157 -14.78 15.57 -13.49
C LEU A 157 -15.52 16.85 -13.90
N GLN A 158 -15.70 17.10 -15.21
CA GLN A 158 -16.28 18.33 -15.78
C GLN A 158 -15.63 19.59 -15.19
N PRO A 159 -14.33 19.82 -15.45
CA PRO A 159 -13.58 20.93 -14.83
C PRO A 159 -14.22 22.31 -15.09
N ASP A 160 -14.94 22.45 -16.21
CA ASP A 160 -15.62 23.68 -16.62
C ASP A 160 -16.73 24.13 -15.66
N ASP A 161 -17.28 23.21 -14.85
CA ASP A 161 -18.29 23.53 -13.83
C ASP A 161 -17.67 23.92 -12.48
N LEU A 162 -16.35 23.79 -12.32
CA LEU A 162 -15.65 24.19 -11.10
C LEU A 162 -15.39 25.70 -11.09
N SER A 163 -15.20 26.27 -9.90
CA SER A 163 -14.80 27.68 -9.80
C SER A 163 -13.44 27.93 -10.48
N GLY A 164 -13.21 29.16 -10.98
CA GLY A 164 -12.04 29.46 -11.81
C GLY A 164 -10.67 29.11 -11.22
N HIS A 165 -10.50 29.09 -9.89
CA HIS A 165 -9.25 28.65 -9.28
C HIS A 165 -8.99 27.14 -9.44
N TRP A 166 -10.04 26.31 -9.48
CA TRP A 166 -9.94 24.87 -9.74
C TRP A 166 -9.67 24.59 -11.22
N GLN A 167 -10.30 25.34 -12.13
CA GLN A 167 -9.99 25.27 -13.55
C GLN A 167 -8.52 25.62 -13.81
N SER A 168 -8.01 26.69 -13.18
CA SER A 168 -6.60 27.06 -13.28
C SER A 168 -5.67 25.98 -12.72
N ALA A 169 -5.99 25.42 -11.55
CA ALA A 169 -5.19 24.35 -10.95
C ALA A 169 -5.17 23.08 -11.83
N PHE A 170 -6.30 22.75 -12.46
CA PHE A 170 -6.40 21.63 -13.39
C PHE A 170 -5.56 21.84 -14.65
N SER A 171 -5.65 23.03 -15.25
CA SER A 171 -4.83 23.41 -16.41
C SER A 171 -3.33 23.35 -16.08
N ASP A 172 -2.93 23.86 -14.91
CA ASP A 172 -1.55 23.81 -14.45
C ASP A 172 -1.07 22.35 -14.28
N PHE A 173 -1.95 21.47 -13.79
CA PHE A 173 -1.66 20.05 -13.60
C PHE A 173 -1.54 19.28 -14.93
N GLU A 174 -2.36 19.60 -15.94
CA GLU A 174 -2.27 19.00 -17.28
C GLU A 174 -1.02 19.46 -18.05
N GLU A 175 -0.59 20.71 -17.89
CA GLU A 175 0.59 21.23 -18.61
C GLU A 175 1.93 20.71 -18.06
N LEU A 176 1.93 20.18 -16.83
CA LEU A 176 3.12 19.68 -16.14
C LEU A 176 3.52 18.25 -16.55
N LEU A 177 2.66 17.52 -17.27
CA LEU A 177 2.78 16.09 -17.59
C LEU A 177 2.53 15.79 -19.07
#